data_AF-A0A9C7QU88-F1
#
_entry.id   AF-A0A9C7QU88-F1
#
_cell.length_a   1.000
_cell.length_b   1.000
_cell.length_c   1.000
_cell.angle_alpha   90.00
_cell.angle_beta   90.00
_cell.angle_gamma   90.00
#
_symmetry.space_group_name_H-M   'P 1'
#
loop_
_entity.id
_entity.type
_entity.pdbx_description
1 polymer ?
#
loop_
_entity_poly.entity_id
_entity_poly.type
_entity_poly.pdbx_seq_one_letter_code
_entity_poly.pdbx_strand_id
1 'polypeptide(L)'
;MKPLLLMQTGDAPDAIRREKANFDGMFLQQGNIDADRVQIVHLPAGEHPLPPQSYSGVVITGSPAMVTEQLPWSEQAAEWLRQAMLIKLPIFGACYGHQLLAYALGGEVGYHPQGMEVGTLDIELLPAAANDRRMAMLPPRLKANLIHSQSVLTPPAGAVVLARSQQDAFQILSYGDHVLTTQFHPEFNGAVMHQYLSWLGELYPEQLAEYQLKQQQVSDTPFSRLLLQGFVVSLGAQKALAG
;
A
#
# COMPACT_ATOMS: atom_id res chain seq x y z
N MET A 1 16.11 -20.05 2.15
CA MET A 1 15.31 -19.40 1.08
C MET A 1 15.57 -17.90 1.17
N LYS A 2 15.49 -17.13 0.07
CA LYS A 2 15.63 -15.67 0.15
C LYS A 2 14.45 -15.10 0.98
N PRO A 3 14.67 -14.10 1.85
CA PRO A 3 13.60 -13.47 2.60
C PRO A 3 12.74 -12.58 1.69
N LEU A 4 11.49 -12.34 2.11
CA LEU A 4 10.69 -11.23 1.65
C LEU A 4 11.27 -9.94 2.24
N LEU A 5 11.43 -8.89 1.44
CA LEU A 5 11.74 -7.57 1.96
C LEU A 5 10.45 -6.84 2.35
N LEU A 6 10.40 -6.24 3.53
CA LEU A 6 9.43 -5.20 3.87
C LEU A 6 10.17 -3.87 3.96
N MET A 7 10.00 -3.04 2.93
CA MET A 7 10.50 -1.67 2.88
C MET A 7 9.57 -0.76 3.67
N GLN A 8 9.95 -0.45 4.90
CA GLN A 8 9.22 0.49 5.74
C GLN A 8 9.62 1.91 5.36
N THR A 9 8.66 2.64 4.80
CA THR A 9 8.85 4.02 4.28
C THR A 9 8.46 5.09 5.29
N GLY A 10 8.13 4.71 6.52
CA GLY A 10 7.78 5.62 7.59
C GLY A 10 7.11 4.91 8.76
N ASP A 11 6.71 5.70 9.75
CA ASP A 11 5.96 5.25 10.91
C ASP A 11 4.51 5.70 10.83
N ALA A 12 3.60 4.88 11.33
CA ALA A 12 2.24 5.33 11.59
C ALA A 12 2.26 6.46 12.65
N PRO A 13 1.28 7.38 12.65
CA PRO A 13 1.20 8.42 13.68
C PRO A 13 1.19 7.83 15.09
N ASP A 14 1.76 8.55 16.07
CA ASP A 14 1.89 8.06 17.45
C ASP A 14 0.57 7.65 18.10
N ALA A 15 -0.52 8.37 17.78
CA ALA A 15 -1.86 8.01 18.23
C ALA A 15 -2.29 6.62 17.73
N ILE A 16 -1.89 6.25 16.52
CA ILE A 16 -2.20 4.95 15.91
C ILE A 16 -1.28 3.87 16.46
N ARG A 17 0.03 4.13 16.52
CA ARG A 17 1.03 3.13 16.98
C ARG A 17 0.78 2.67 18.41
N ARG A 18 0.36 3.58 19.29
CA ARG A 18 0.10 3.26 20.71
C ARG A 18 -1.09 2.32 20.90
N GLU A 19 -2.09 2.39 20.04
CA GLU A 19 -3.33 1.62 20.19
C GLU A 19 -3.43 0.42 19.25
N LYS A 20 -2.72 0.45 18.13
CA LYS A 20 -2.78 -0.58 17.08
C LYS A 20 -1.40 -1.21 16.92
N ALA A 21 -0.71 -0.88 15.84
CA ALA A 21 0.63 -1.33 15.53
C ALA A 21 1.29 -0.25 14.66
N ASN A 22 2.58 -0.42 14.39
CA ASN A 22 3.23 0.32 13.32
C ASN A 22 3.00 -0.38 11.96
N PHE A 23 3.38 0.26 10.85
CA PHE A 23 3.05 -0.27 9.50
C PHE A 23 3.60 -1.67 9.27
N ASP A 24 4.85 -1.95 9.63
CA ASP A 24 5.42 -3.30 9.61
C ASP A 24 4.52 -4.33 10.31
N GLY A 25 4.12 -4.06 11.56
CA GLY A 25 3.24 -4.93 12.33
C GLY A 25 1.88 -5.16 11.65
N MET A 26 1.31 -4.10 11.06
CA MET A 26 0.04 -4.20 10.32
C MET A 26 0.17 -5.09 9.08
N PHE A 27 1.24 -4.92 8.29
CA PHE A 27 1.53 -5.76 7.12
C PHE A 27 1.78 -7.22 7.52
N LEU A 28 2.57 -7.45 8.57
CA LEU A 28 2.83 -8.79 9.08
C LEU A 28 1.54 -9.49 9.50
N GLN A 29 0.66 -8.78 10.20
CA GLN A 29 -0.61 -9.34 10.67
C GLN A 29 -1.60 -9.57 9.52
N GLN A 30 -1.93 -8.56 8.72
CA GLN A 30 -2.96 -8.68 7.67
C GLN A 30 -2.49 -9.52 6.49
N GLY A 31 -1.21 -9.46 6.15
CA GLY A 31 -0.61 -10.29 5.11
C GLY A 31 -0.33 -11.72 5.55
N ASN A 32 -0.52 -12.06 6.83
CA ASN A 32 -0.15 -13.33 7.43
C ASN A 32 1.32 -13.70 7.14
N ILE A 33 2.21 -12.71 7.19
CA ILE A 33 3.63 -12.87 6.87
C ILE A 33 4.31 -13.60 8.02
N ASP A 34 5.13 -14.59 7.70
CA ASP A 34 6.00 -15.27 8.65
C ASP A 34 7.18 -14.37 9.02
N ALA A 35 7.35 -14.10 10.32
CA ALA A 35 8.40 -13.24 10.83
C ALA A 35 9.80 -13.79 10.53
N ASP A 36 9.96 -15.11 10.43
CA ASP A 36 11.23 -15.76 10.09
C ASP A 36 11.56 -15.70 8.59
N ARG A 37 10.60 -15.22 7.78
CA ARG A 37 10.68 -15.16 6.32
C ARG A 37 10.74 -13.75 5.78
N VAL A 38 10.73 -12.73 6.65
CA VAL A 38 10.74 -11.32 6.28
C VAL A 38 11.96 -10.62 6.87
N GLN A 39 12.59 -9.76 6.06
CA GLN A 39 13.54 -8.76 6.53
C GLN A 39 12.86 -7.40 6.44
N ILE A 40 12.74 -6.71 7.57
CA ILE A 40 12.24 -5.34 7.64
C ILE A 40 13.42 -4.39 7.49
N VAL A 41 13.28 -3.36 6.67
CA VAL A 41 14.28 -2.30 6.49
C VAL A 41 13.59 -0.94 6.62
N HIS A 42 14.01 -0.15 7.60
CA HIS A 42 13.42 1.16 7.90
C HIS A 42 14.17 2.29 7.17
N LEU A 43 13.71 2.64 5.96
CA LEU A 43 14.42 3.56 5.08
C LEU A 43 14.62 4.96 5.67
N PRO A 44 13.61 5.60 6.32
CA PRO A 44 13.82 6.91 6.93
C PRO A 44 14.77 6.90 8.14
N ALA A 45 15.10 5.73 8.70
CA ALA A 45 16.05 5.59 9.79
C ALA A 45 17.50 5.44 9.29
N GLY A 46 17.71 5.54 7.98
CA GLY A 46 19.03 5.38 7.36
C GLY A 46 19.43 3.93 7.12
N GLU A 47 18.51 2.98 7.24
CA GLU A 47 18.76 1.59 6.86
C GLU A 47 18.67 1.40 5.35
N HIS A 48 19.46 0.45 4.83
CA HIS A 48 19.50 0.17 3.40
C HIS A 48 19.24 -1.33 3.14
N PRO A 49 18.37 -1.65 2.17
CA PRO A 49 18.17 -3.03 1.76
C PRO A 49 19.43 -3.56 1.07
N LEU A 50 19.61 -4.88 1.10
CA LEU A 50 20.56 -5.55 0.23
C LEU A 50 20.16 -5.36 -1.26
N PRO A 51 21.04 -5.70 -2.22
CA PRO A 51 20.66 -5.66 -3.64
C PRO A 51 19.40 -6.52 -3.92
N PRO A 52 18.54 -6.15 -4.89
CA PRO A 52 17.27 -6.82 -5.17
C PRO A 52 17.35 -8.35 -5.31
N GLN A 53 18.45 -8.86 -5.85
CA GLN A 53 18.69 -10.30 -6.02
C GLN A 53 18.78 -11.07 -4.70
N SER A 54 18.88 -10.39 -3.56
CA SER A 54 18.93 -10.99 -2.23
C SER A 54 17.56 -11.41 -1.71
N TYR A 55 16.48 -10.96 -2.35
CA TYR A 55 15.11 -11.12 -1.87
C TYR A 55 14.27 -12.02 -2.78
N SER A 56 13.19 -12.59 -2.22
CA SER A 56 12.17 -13.31 -2.99
C SER A 56 11.10 -12.38 -3.57
N GLY A 57 10.94 -11.20 -2.98
CA GLY A 57 10.02 -10.14 -3.38
C GLY A 57 10.15 -8.95 -2.43
N VAL A 58 9.35 -7.91 -2.64
CA VAL A 58 9.29 -6.74 -1.76
C VAL A 58 7.86 -6.28 -1.52
N VAL A 59 7.54 -5.94 -0.27
CA VAL A 59 6.39 -5.13 0.13
C VAL A 59 6.89 -3.72 0.48
N ILE A 60 6.24 -2.69 -0.05
CA ILE A 60 6.54 -1.29 0.22
C ILE A 60 5.35 -0.69 0.97
N THR A 61 5.59 -0.17 2.17
CA THR A 61 4.52 0.33 3.04
C THR A 61 3.98 1.68 2.59
N GLY A 62 2.93 2.16 3.29
CA GLY A 62 2.57 3.57 3.30
C GLY A 62 3.61 4.44 4.03
N SER A 63 3.44 5.75 3.97
CA SER A 63 4.29 6.73 4.68
C SER A 63 3.47 7.99 5.00
N PRO A 64 3.76 8.69 6.10
CA PRO A 64 3.31 10.07 6.28
C PRO A 64 4.06 11.08 5.39
N ALA A 65 5.20 10.70 4.78
CA ALA A 65 5.94 11.54 3.86
C ALA A 65 5.26 11.64 2.49
N MET A 66 5.61 12.68 1.73
CA MET A 66 5.08 12.89 0.38
C MET A 66 6.14 12.55 -0.66
N VAL A 67 5.79 11.81 -1.72
CA VAL A 67 6.75 11.44 -2.78
C VAL A 67 7.33 12.70 -3.44
N THR A 68 6.53 13.77 -3.54
CA THR A 68 6.98 15.06 -4.11
C THR A 68 8.07 15.75 -3.30
N GLU A 69 8.27 15.38 -2.03
CA GLU A 69 9.36 15.93 -1.21
C GLU A 69 10.73 15.42 -1.65
N GLN A 70 10.79 14.32 -2.42
CA GLN A 70 12.03 13.73 -2.96
C GLN A 70 13.12 13.59 -1.89
N LEU A 71 12.72 13.11 -0.70
CA LEU A 71 13.65 12.93 0.42
C LEU A 71 14.79 11.98 -0.01
N PRO A 72 16.02 12.13 0.51
CA PRO A 72 17.16 11.34 0.05
C PRO A 72 16.97 9.82 0.11
N TRP A 73 16.29 9.32 1.15
CA TRP A 73 15.97 7.89 1.27
C TRP A 73 14.90 7.44 0.25
N SER A 74 13.99 8.34 -0.14
CA SER A 74 12.95 8.08 -1.14
C SER A 74 13.57 7.93 -2.53
N GLU A 75 14.48 8.83 -2.91
CA GLU A 75 15.18 8.76 -4.19
C GLU A 75 16.06 7.49 -4.29
N GLN A 76 16.73 7.12 -3.20
CA GLN A 76 17.49 5.87 -3.14
C GLN A 76 16.58 4.64 -3.27
N ALA A 77 15.41 4.66 -2.65
CA ALA A 77 14.42 3.60 -2.78
C ALA A 77 13.86 3.52 -4.21
N ALA A 78 13.57 4.67 -4.84
CA ALA A 78 13.14 4.73 -6.24
C ALA A 78 14.19 4.09 -7.18
N GLU A 79 15.47 4.37 -6.96
CA GLU A 79 16.55 3.75 -7.72
C GLU A 79 16.64 2.23 -7.47
N TRP A 80 16.53 1.80 -6.21
CA TRP A 80 16.48 0.38 -5.89
C TRP A 80 15.31 -0.33 -6.59
N LEU A 81 14.14 0.31 -6.65
CA LEU A 81 12.95 -0.22 -7.33
C LEU A 81 13.16 -0.33 -8.84
N ARG A 82 13.84 0.63 -9.47
CA ARG A 82 14.24 0.51 -10.88
C ARG A 82 15.09 -0.74 -11.12
N GLN A 83 16.04 -1.03 -10.23
CA GLN A 83 16.87 -2.24 -10.31
C GLN A 83 16.06 -3.53 -10.08
N ALA A 84 15.12 -3.51 -9.14
CA ALA A 84 14.22 -4.63 -8.87
C ALA A 84 13.34 -4.96 -10.09
N MET A 85 12.86 -3.93 -10.80
CA MET A 85 12.08 -4.09 -12.03
C MET A 85 12.87 -4.75 -13.16
N LEU A 86 14.18 -4.44 -13.30
CA LEU A 86 15.03 -5.05 -14.32
C LEU A 86 15.16 -6.58 -14.17
N ILE A 87 15.10 -7.09 -12.95
CA ILE A 87 15.16 -8.53 -12.66
C ILE A 87 13.78 -9.19 -12.48
N LYS A 88 12.70 -8.44 -12.74
CA LYS A 88 11.31 -8.87 -12.51
C LYS A 88 11.07 -9.40 -11.09
N LEU A 89 11.68 -8.76 -10.08
CA LEU A 89 11.42 -9.10 -8.68
C LEU A 89 9.93 -8.87 -8.39
N PRO A 90 9.23 -9.79 -7.71
CA PRO A 90 7.85 -9.53 -7.30
C PRO A 90 7.75 -8.33 -6.36
N ILE A 91 6.83 -7.39 -6.65
CA ILE A 91 6.64 -6.14 -5.88
C ILE A 91 5.17 -5.97 -5.50
N PHE A 92 4.93 -5.66 -4.24
CA PHE A 92 3.67 -5.14 -3.74
C PHE A 92 3.87 -3.77 -3.10
N GLY A 93 3.12 -2.75 -3.53
CA GLY A 93 3.23 -1.40 -2.96
C GLY A 93 1.88 -0.87 -2.51
N ALA A 94 1.79 -0.31 -1.31
CA ALA A 94 0.56 0.27 -0.78
C ALA A 94 0.73 1.78 -0.52
N CYS A 95 -0.27 2.57 -0.88
CA CYS A 95 -0.31 4.02 -0.67
C CYS A 95 0.98 4.72 -1.15
N TYR A 96 1.87 5.13 -0.25
CA TYR A 96 3.17 5.67 -0.61
C TYR A 96 3.99 4.73 -1.52
N GLY A 97 4.00 3.42 -1.24
CA GLY A 97 4.69 2.45 -2.10
C GLY A 97 4.10 2.34 -3.51
N HIS A 98 2.79 2.57 -3.66
CA HIS A 98 2.12 2.66 -4.96
C HIS A 98 2.60 3.89 -5.75
N GLN A 99 2.66 5.03 -5.07
CA GLN A 99 3.10 6.30 -5.64
C GLN A 99 4.59 6.29 -5.97
N LEU A 100 5.44 5.82 -5.05
CA LEU A 100 6.88 5.77 -5.21
C LEU A 100 7.28 4.92 -6.42
N LEU A 101 6.63 3.76 -6.61
CA LEU A 101 6.91 2.92 -7.78
C LEU A 101 6.48 3.59 -9.09
N ALA A 102 5.31 4.23 -9.11
CA ALA A 102 4.87 4.98 -10.29
C ALA A 102 5.87 6.09 -10.63
N TYR A 103 6.29 6.88 -9.63
CA TYR A 103 7.31 7.91 -9.75
C TYR A 103 8.65 7.37 -10.26
N ALA A 104 9.14 6.27 -9.66
CA ALA A 104 10.41 5.64 -10.04
C ALA A 104 10.45 5.22 -11.51
N LEU A 105 9.29 4.86 -12.07
CA LEU A 105 9.09 4.43 -13.46
C LEU A 105 8.70 5.57 -14.41
N GLY A 106 8.74 6.82 -13.95
CA GLY A 106 8.50 8.01 -14.78
C GLY A 106 7.04 8.46 -14.84
N GLY A 107 6.21 8.00 -13.91
CA GLY A 107 4.86 8.51 -13.70
C GLY A 107 4.87 9.83 -12.94
N GLU A 108 3.74 10.54 -13.01
CA GLU A 108 3.54 11.79 -12.27
C GLU A 108 2.79 11.50 -10.97
N VAL A 109 3.30 12.03 -9.86
CA VAL A 109 2.70 11.94 -8.53
C VAL A 109 2.58 13.33 -7.95
N GLY A 110 1.46 13.62 -7.31
CA GLY A 110 1.23 14.91 -6.66
C GLY A 110 -0.01 14.90 -5.78
N TYR A 111 -0.32 16.06 -5.18
CA TYR A 111 -1.54 16.21 -4.40
C TYR A 111 -2.77 15.92 -5.27
N HIS A 112 -3.67 15.09 -4.74
CA HIS A 112 -4.87 14.72 -5.47
C HIS A 112 -5.73 15.98 -5.70
N PRO A 113 -6.12 16.32 -6.94
CA PRO A 113 -6.77 17.60 -7.26
C PRO A 113 -8.10 17.85 -6.54
N GLN A 114 -8.77 16.78 -6.08
CA GLN A 114 -10.03 16.84 -5.33
C GLN A 114 -9.83 16.76 -3.81
N GLY A 115 -8.59 16.86 -3.33
CA GLY A 115 -8.24 16.69 -1.92
C GLY A 115 -8.10 15.23 -1.51
N MET A 116 -7.94 15.02 -0.21
CA MET A 116 -7.65 13.73 0.42
C MET A 116 -8.84 12.76 0.33
N GLU A 117 -8.58 11.52 -0.06
CA GLU A 117 -9.51 10.42 0.17
C GLU A 117 -9.22 9.78 1.53
N VAL A 118 -10.26 9.64 2.35
CA VAL A 118 -10.14 9.07 3.68
C VAL A 118 -11.41 8.34 4.12
N GLY A 119 -11.24 7.15 4.71
CA GLY A 119 -12.32 6.30 5.22
C GLY A 119 -12.38 4.94 4.53
N THR A 120 -13.48 4.21 4.76
CA THR A 120 -13.75 2.95 4.04
C THR A 120 -14.62 3.23 2.81
N LEU A 121 -14.00 3.24 1.62
CA LEU A 121 -14.66 3.67 0.37
C LEU A 121 -14.81 2.50 -0.61
N ASP A 122 -15.71 2.67 -1.59
CA ASP A 122 -15.93 1.69 -2.64
C ASP A 122 -14.88 1.84 -3.75
N ILE A 123 -14.32 0.71 -4.16
CA ILE A 123 -13.37 0.54 -5.25
C ILE A 123 -14.05 -0.28 -6.35
N GLU A 124 -14.01 0.21 -7.58
CA GLU A 124 -14.57 -0.43 -8.76
C GLU A 124 -13.44 -1.01 -9.63
N LEU A 125 -13.52 -2.30 -9.93
CA LEU A 125 -12.63 -2.94 -10.89
C LEU A 125 -12.96 -2.48 -12.31
N LEU A 126 -11.92 -2.21 -13.09
CA LEU A 126 -12.01 -1.83 -14.49
C LEU A 126 -11.99 -3.07 -15.39
N PRO A 127 -12.44 -2.98 -16.65
CA PRO A 127 -12.43 -4.12 -17.59
C PRO A 127 -11.06 -4.81 -17.72
N ALA A 128 -9.96 -4.05 -17.60
CA ALA A 128 -8.60 -4.59 -17.65
C ALA A 128 -8.29 -5.58 -16.51
N ALA A 129 -8.97 -5.47 -15.36
CA ALA A 129 -8.83 -6.40 -14.24
C ALA A 129 -9.17 -7.84 -14.60
N ALA A 130 -10.06 -8.06 -15.58
CA ALA A 130 -10.43 -9.41 -16.02
C ALA A 130 -9.25 -10.20 -16.60
N ASN A 131 -8.20 -9.52 -17.07
CA ASN A 131 -7.00 -10.14 -17.63
C ASN A 131 -5.91 -10.41 -16.58
N ASP A 132 -6.10 -9.94 -15.34
CA ASP A 132 -5.13 -10.11 -14.26
C ASP A 132 -5.61 -11.17 -13.27
N ARG A 133 -4.95 -12.33 -13.27
CA ARG A 133 -5.31 -13.46 -12.39
C ARG A 133 -5.32 -13.13 -10.90
N ARG A 134 -4.59 -12.09 -10.48
CA ARG A 134 -4.57 -11.64 -9.07
C ARG A 134 -5.89 -11.00 -8.66
N MET A 135 -6.69 -10.53 -9.62
CA MET A 135 -8.01 -9.94 -9.39
C MET A 135 -9.14 -10.97 -9.42
N ALA A 136 -8.87 -12.23 -9.81
CA ALA A 136 -9.91 -13.21 -10.11
C ALA A 136 -10.86 -13.54 -8.94
N MET A 137 -10.39 -13.38 -7.70
CA MET A 137 -11.19 -13.63 -6.49
C MET A 137 -11.90 -12.38 -5.96
N LEU A 138 -11.71 -11.22 -6.61
CA LEU A 138 -12.32 -9.97 -6.19
C LEU A 138 -13.70 -9.78 -6.84
N PRO A 139 -14.69 -9.27 -6.10
CA PRO A 139 -15.95 -8.84 -6.70
C PRO A 139 -15.72 -7.59 -7.59
N PRO A 140 -16.62 -7.29 -8.54
CA PRO A 140 -16.51 -6.11 -9.40
C PRO A 140 -16.44 -4.78 -8.64
N ARG A 141 -17.01 -4.76 -7.42
CA ARG A 141 -16.90 -3.66 -6.47
C ARG A 141 -16.57 -4.21 -5.09
N LEU A 142 -15.59 -3.61 -4.44
CA LEU A 142 -15.14 -3.97 -3.10
C LEU A 142 -14.97 -2.72 -2.23
N LYS A 143 -15.01 -2.88 -0.91
CA LYS A 143 -14.62 -1.83 0.03
C LYS A 143 -13.13 -1.91 0.35
N ALA A 144 -12.48 -0.75 0.45
CA ALA A 144 -11.09 -0.62 0.88
C ALA A 144 -10.93 0.55 1.87
N ASN A 145 -9.86 0.53 2.66
CA ASN A 145 -9.51 1.58 3.60
C ASN A 145 -8.53 2.55 2.94
N LEU A 146 -8.85 3.84 2.91
CA LEU A 146 -8.06 4.88 2.26
C LEU A 146 -7.68 5.95 3.27
N ILE A 147 -6.47 6.48 3.11
CA ILE A 147 -6.01 7.74 3.68
C ILE A 147 -4.83 8.23 2.84
N HIS A 148 -5.07 9.15 1.91
CA HIS A 148 -4.00 9.70 1.07
C HIS A 148 -4.31 11.11 0.60
N SER A 149 -3.30 11.99 0.66
CA SER A 149 -3.37 13.36 0.13
C SER A 149 -2.75 13.48 -1.26
N GLN A 150 -1.82 12.58 -1.59
CA GLN A 150 -1.20 12.47 -2.89
C GLN A 150 -1.68 11.23 -3.62
N SER A 151 -1.64 11.27 -4.94
CA SER A 151 -1.96 10.16 -5.81
C SER A 151 -1.04 10.15 -7.02
N VAL A 152 -1.03 9.03 -7.74
CA VAL A 152 -0.54 8.99 -9.11
C VAL A 152 -1.47 9.84 -9.96
N LEU A 153 -0.97 10.88 -10.59
CA LEU A 153 -1.75 11.75 -11.49
C LEU A 153 -1.70 11.23 -12.93
N THR A 154 -0.54 10.68 -13.30
CA THR A 154 -0.30 10.07 -14.60
C THR A 154 0.48 8.77 -14.39
N PRO A 155 -0.08 7.59 -14.69
CA PRO A 155 0.66 6.34 -14.60
C PRO A 155 1.84 6.32 -15.59
N PRO A 156 2.97 5.69 -15.23
CA PRO A 156 4.08 5.53 -16.16
C PRO A 156 3.70 4.62 -17.34
N ALA A 157 4.49 4.71 -18.42
CA ALA A 157 4.28 3.87 -19.58
C ALA A 157 4.32 2.36 -19.23
N GLY A 158 3.34 1.61 -19.76
CA GLY A 158 3.24 0.17 -19.53
C GLY A 158 2.52 -0.24 -18.25
N ALA A 159 2.13 0.70 -17.38
CA ALA A 159 1.23 0.42 -16.27
C ALA A 159 -0.19 0.11 -16.78
N VAL A 160 -0.83 -0.90 -16.20
CA VAL A 160 -2.23 -1.24 -16.44
C VAL A 160 -3.06 -0.81 -15.24
N VAL A 161 -4.07 0.02 -15.47
CA VAL A 161 -5.00 0.45 -14.43
C VAL A 161 -6.09 -0.60 -14.26
N LEU A 162 -6.19 -1.16 -13.05
CA LEU A 162 -7.11 -2.26 -12.76
C LEU A 162 -8.32 -1.83 -11.94
N ALA A 163 -8.24 -0.74 -11.19
CA ALA A 163 -9.35 -0.28 -10.37
C ALA A 163 -9.30 1.23 -10.14
N ARG A 164 -10.46 1.80 -9.79
CA ARG A 164 -10.65 3.21 -9.45
C ARG A 164 -11.55 3.36 -8.23
N SER A 165 -11.52 4.52 -7.58
CA SER A 165 -12.56 4.97 -6.64
C SER A 165 -13.47 5.98 -7.37
N GLN A 166 -14.35 6.64 -6.62
CA GLN A 166 -15.12 7.75 -7.16
C GLN A 166 -14.24 8.97 -7.50
N GLN A 167 -13.20 9.23 -6.69
CA GLN A 167 -12.37 10.45 -6.83
C GLN A 167 -11.07 10.19 -7.60
N ASP A 168 -10.47 9.01 -7.44
CA ASP A 168 -9.15 8.66 -7.97
C ASP A 168 -9.24 7.52 -8.99
N ALA A 169 -8.66 7.76 -10.17
CA ALA A 169 -8.71 6.85 -11.30
C ALA A 169 -7.74 5.66 -11.18
N PHE A 170 -6.76 5.68 -10.27
CA PHE A 170 -5.60 4.79 -10.29
C PHE A 170 -5.42 3.98 -9.01
N GLN A 171 -6.52 3.46 -8.46
CA GLN A 171 -6.51 2.74 -7.17
C GLN A 171 -5.72 1.42 -7.18
N ILE A 172 -5.64 0.74 -8.32
CA ILE A 172 -4.78 -0.43 -8.49
C ILE A 172 -4.01 -0.28 -9.81
N LEU A 173 -2.69 -0.37 -9.73
CA LEU A 173 -1.80 -0.42 -10.88
C LEU A 173 -1.08 -1.77 -10.94
N SER A 174 -0.95 -2.29 -12.15
CA SER A 174 -0.25 -3.54 -12.45
C SER A 174 0.85 -3.30 -13.47
N TYR A 175 2.01 -3.90 -13.25
CA TYR A 175 3.18 -3.77 -14.12
C TYR A 175 3.66 -5.17 -14.47
N GLY A 176 3.20 -5.66 -15.63
CA GLY A 176 3.36 -7.06 -15.99
C GLY A 176 2.72 -8.02 -14.98
N ASP A 177 3.30 -9.20 -14.84
CA ASP A 177 2.78 -10.32 -14.06
C ASP A 177 3.35 -10.44 -12.64
N HIS A 178 4.32 -9.58 -12.28
CA HIS A 178 5.09 -9.67 -11.04
C HIS A 178 4.89 -8.48 -10.09
N VAL A 179 4.30 -7.38 -10.55
CA VAL A 179 4.05 -6.19 -9.71
C VAL A 179 2.57 -5.88 -9.63
N LEU A 180 2.10 -5.60 -8.41
CA LEU A 180 0.77 -5.09 -8.13
C LEU A 180 0.87 -4.00 -7.06
N THR A 181 0.27 -2.84 -7.27
CA THR A 181 0.25 -1.77 -6.26
C THR A 181 -1.17 -1.25 -6.02
N THR A 182 -1.45 -0.78 -4.81
CA THR A 182 -2.75 -0.27 -4.38
C THR A 182 -2.60 1.11 -3.76
N GLN A 183 -3.43 2.07 -4.14
CA GLN A 183 -3.46 3.39 -3.48
C GLN A 183 -4.10 3.30 -2.08
N PHE A 184 -5.04 2.37 -1.90
CA PHE A 184 -5.62 2.02 -0.60
C PHE A 184 -4.70 1.13 0.25
N HIS A 185 -5.09 0.92 1.51
CA HIS A 185 -4.36 0.21 2.55
C HIS A 185 -4.96 -1.20 2.82
N PRO A 186 -4.48 -2.26 2.13
CA PRO A 186 -4.90 -3.65 2.41
C PRO A 186 -4.42 -4.17 3.77
N GLU A 187 -3.47 -3.49 4.40
CA GLU A 187 -2.97 -3.76 5.74
C GLU A 187 -3.82 -3.12 6.85
N PHE A 188 -4.81 -2.28 6.51
CA PHE A 188 -5.72 -1.68 7.47
C PHE A 188 -7.01 -2.51 7.63
N ASN A 189 -7.40 -2.78 8.87
CA ASN A 189 -8.74 -3.24 9.21
C ASN A 189 -9.64 -2.07 9.64
N GLY A 190 -10.91 -2.36 9.92
CA GLY A 190 -11.86 -1.32 10.34
C GLY A 190 -11.41 -0.63 11.63
N ALA A 191 -10.88 -1.36 12.60
CA ALA A 191 -10.41 -0.78 13.85
C ALA A 191 -9.25 0.23 13.67
N VAL A 192 -8.34 -0.01 12.72
CA VAL A 192 -7.27 0.94 12.37
C VAL A 192 -7.86 2.19 11.71
N MET A 193 -8.74 2.03 10.72
CA MET A 193 -9.36 3.18 10.03
C MET A 193 -10.21 4.03 10.96
N HIS A 194 -10.97 3.40 11.87
CA HIS A 194 -11.72 4.13 12.90
C HIS A 194 -10.81 5.02 13.76
N GLN A 195 -9.63 4.51 14.14
CA GLN A 195 -8.66 5.27 14.94
C GLN A 195 -8.05 6.42 14.14
N TYR A 196 -7.74 6.22 12.87
CA TYR A 196 -7.27 7.29 11.98
C TYR A 196 -8.28 8.43 11.88
N LEU A 197 -9.56 8.11 11.69
CA LEU A 197 -10.61 9.12 11.65
C LEU A 197 -10.77 9.86 12.99
N SER A 198 -10.58 9.17 14.13
CA SER A 198 -10.60 9.81 15.45
C SER A 198 -9.45 10.82 15.58
N TRP A 199 -8.24 10.37 15.25
CA TRP A 199 -7.05 11.20 15.29
C TRP A 199 -7.14 12.41 14.33
N LEU A 200 -7.68 12.23 13.13
CA LEU A 200 -7.92 13.33 12.19
C LEU A 200 -8.95 14.34 12.72
N GLY A 201 -9.99 13.87 13.44
CA GLY A 201 -10.95 14.76 14.10
C GLY A 201 -10.35 15.61 15.21
N GLU A 202 -9.32 15.10 15.90
CA GLU A 202 -8.54 15.88 16.87
C GLU A 202 -7.61 16.89 16.19
N LEU A 203 -6.99 16.50 15.06
CA LEU A 203 -6.03 17.32 14.33
C LEU A 203 -6.72 18.46 13.56
N TYR A 204 -7.94 18.22 13.06
CA TYR A 204 -8.74 19.14 12.27
C TYR A 204 -10.15 19.29 12.87
N PRO A 205 -10.30 20.00 14.00
CA PRO A 205 -11.58 20.14 14.70
C PRO A 205 -12.71 20.72 13.82
N GLU A 206 -12.36 21.52 12.82
CA GLU A 206 -13.31 22.08 11.85
C GLU A 206 -13.93 21.02 10.92
N GLN A 207 -13.30 19.86 10.78
CA GLN A 207 -13.78 18.71 9.98
C GLN A 207 -14.31 17.56 10.86
N LEU A 208 -14.37 17.74 12.18
CA LEU A 208 -14.73 16.68 13.14
C LEU A 208 -16.05 15.97 12.78
N ALA A 209 -17.09 16.73 12.42
CA ALA A 209 -18.39 16.15 12.07
C ALA A 209 -18.32 15.24 10.83
N GLU A 210 -17.49 15.59 9.83
CA GLU A 210 -17.28 14.76 8.65
C GLU A 210 -16.58 13.45 9.01
N TYR A 211 -15.53 13.51 9.81
CA TYR A 211 -14.80 12.31 10.24
C TYR A 211 -15.66 11.39 11.11
N GLN A 212 -16.51 11.94 11.98
CA GLN A 212 -17.48 11.16 12.77
C GLN A 212 -18.51 10.45 11.88
N LEU A 213 -18.99 11.09 10.81
CA LEU A 213 -19.88 10.43 9.85
C LEU A 213 -19.16 9.28 9.11
N LYS A 214 -17.90 9.49 8.73
CA LYS A 214 -17.07 8.45 8.10
C LYS A 214 -16.80 7.29 9.06
N GLN A 215 -16.62 7.55 10.36
CA GLN A 215 -16.42 6.50 11.37
C GLN A 215 -17.59 5.51 11.44
N GLN A 216 -18.82 5.98 11.24
CA GLN A 216 -20.02 5.14 11.22
C GLN A 216 -20.07 4.17 10.02
N GLN A 217 -19.29 4.45 8.97
CA GLN A 217 -19.25 3.65 7.73
C GLN A 217 -18.04 2.71 7.67
N VAL A 218 -17.17 2.78 8.67
CA VAL A 218 -15.96 1.96 8.73
C VAL A 218 -16.33 0.49 8.79
N SER A 219 -15.61 -0.32 8.01
CA SER A 219 -15.77 -1.77 8.02
C SER A 219 -14.45 -2.47 7.75
N ASP A 220 -14.41 -3.76 8.07
CA ASP A 220 -13.33 -4.61 7.59
C ASP A 220 -13.43 -4.79 6.07
N THR A 221 -12.26 -4.92 5.43
CA THR A 221 -12.10 -4.90 3.98
C THR A 221 -11.45 -6.21 3.50
N PRO A 222 -12.10 -7.37 3.71
CA PRO A 222 -11.47 -8.68 3.52
C PRO A 222 -10.96 -8.89 2.09
N PHE A 223 -11.67 -8.38 1.09
CA PHE A 223 -11.26 -8.46 -0.32
C PHE A 223 -10.00 -7.65 -0.63
N SER A 224 -9.86 -6.45 -0.05
CA SER A 224 -8.64 -5.65 -0.16
C SER A 224 -7.44 -6.42 0.44
N ARG A 225 -7.64 -7.00 1.63
CA ARG A 225 -6.63 -7.83 2.30
C ARG A 225 -6.20 -9.05 1.49
N LEU A 226 -7.09 -9.68 0.72
CA LEU A 226 -6.74 -10.85 -0.11
C LEU A 226 -5.66 -10.54 -1.14
N LEU A 227 -5.51 -9.28 -1.59
CA LEU A 227 -4.46 -8.89 -2.52
C LEU A 227 -3.06 -9.03 -1.87
N LEU A 228 -2.92 -8.51 -0.65
CA LEU A 228 -1.68 -8.65 0.12
C LEU A 228 -1.40 -10.12 0.45
N GLN A 229 -2.41 -10.86 0.91
CA GLN A 229 -2.24 -12.28 1.24
C GLN A 229 -1.89 -13.11 0.01
N GLY A 230 -2.54 -12.86 -1.14
CA GLY A 230 -2.24 -13.53 -2.40
C GLY A 230 -0.79 -13.29 -2.85
N PHE A 231 -0.28 -12.07 -2.69
CA PHE A 231 1.12 -11.76 -2.94
C PHE A 231 2.06 -12.56 -2.02
N VAL A 232 1.82 -12.52 -0.70
CA VAL A 232 2.65 -13.24 0.30
C VAL A 232 2.65 -14.75 0.03
N VAL A 233 1.48 -15.32 -0.26
CA VAL A 233 1.31 -16.75 -0.61
C VAL A 233 2.09 -17.11 -1.86
N SER A 234 2.08 -16.26 -2.89
CA SER A 234 2.82 -16.50 -4.14
C SER A 234 4.34 -16.63 -3.93
N LEU A 235 4.85 -16.09 -2.82
CA LEU A 235 6.27 -16.12 -2.45
C LEU A 235 6.61 -17.21 -1.43
N GLY A 236 5.61 -17.94 -0.90
CA GLY A 236 5.81 -18.90 0.18
C GLY A 236 6.34 -18.26 1.46
N ALA A 237 5.92 -17.02 1.75
CA ALA A 237 6.36 -16.23 2.91
C ALA A 237 5.28 -16.13 4.00
N GLN A 238 4.16 -16.83 3.86
CA GLN A 238 3.07 -16.88 4.84
C GLN A 238 3.39 -17.80 6.02
N LYS A 239 2.80 -17.53 7.18
CA LYS A 239 2.86 -18.45 8.34
C LYS A 239 2.30 -19.82 7.96
N ALA A 240 2.95 -20.88 8.45
CA ALA A 240 2.39 -22.23 8.37
C ALA A 240 1.02 -22.28 9.07
N LEU A 241 0.06 -23.00 8.49
CA LEU A 241 -1.18 -23.31 9.20
C LEU A 241 -0.80 -24.09 10.46
N ALA A 242 -1.21 -23.59 11.63
CA ALA A 242 -1.10 -24.36 12.87
C ALA A 242 -1.92 -25.65 12.68
N GLY A 243 -1.22 -26.79 12.74
CA GLY A 243 -1.83 -28.12 12.63
C GLY A 243 -2.66 -28.50 13.85
#